data_AF-A0A8C5S1J7-F1
#
_entry.id   AF-A0A8C5S1J7-F1
#
_cell.length_a   1.000
_cell.length_b   1.000
_cell.length_c   1.000
_cell.angle_alpha   90.00
_cell.angle_beta   90.00
_cell.angle_gamma   90.00
#
_symmetry.space_group_name_H-M   'P 1'
#
loop_
_entity.id
_entity.type
_entity.pdbx_description
1 polymer ?
#
loop_
_entity_poly.entity_id
_entity_poly.type
_entity_poly.pdbx_seq_one_letter_code
_entity_poly.pdbx_strand_id
1 'polypeptide(L)'
;VSGTLHFDLAQGTNNGDVIYYYGNKGDPEPLFLNSGVYGLSNSLLDTPWKKLQYGKQLFSDVIKHSQNLQKEDLVQELIKLLNNQDPQLPDPAMEDQGKDYVLPFLNKYAALCVRCPGYGTRANTVILVDGEGHVTFTERTMLNADITQWKTSTYQFQLQI
;
A
#
# COMPACT_ATOMS: atom_id res chain seq x y z
N VAL A 1 11.93 -0.07 -11.96
CA VAL A 1 11.41 0.57 -10.72
C VAL A 1 10.21 -0.26 -10.26
N SER A 2 10.28 -0.96 -9.12
CA SER A 2 9.20 -1.85 -8.65
C SER A 2 8.21 -1.07 -7.80
N GLY A 3 7.11 -0.60 -8.38
CA GLY A 3 6.08 0.25 -7.77
C GLY A 3 5.26 -0.49 -6.71
N THR A 4 5.89 -0.77 -5.57
CA THR A 4 5.20 -1.20 -4.36
C THR A 4 4.63 0.04 -3.69
N LEU A 5 3.34 0.02 -3.41
CA LEU A 5 2.67 0.96 -2.51
C LEU A 5 2.20 0.16 -1.31
N HIS A 6 2.52 0.63 -0.12
CA HIS A 6 2.08 0.03 1.12
C HIS A 6 1.36 1.09 1.94
N PHE A 7 0.18 0.76 2.44
CA PHE A 7 -0.56 1.60 3.37
C PHE A 7 -0.59 0.89 4.69
N ASP A 8 -0.11 1.57 5.72
CA ASP A 8 -0.05 1.05 7.07
C ASP A 8 -0.88 1.94 7.99
N LEU A 9 -1.61 1.30 8.90
CA LEU A 9 -2.21 1.95 10.05
C LEU A 9 -1.40 1.54 11.27
N ALA A 10 -0.42 2.38 11.60
CA ALA A 10 0.30 2.27 12.85
C ALA A 10 -0.64 2.76 13.96
N GLN A 11 -1.11 1.86 14.82
CA GLN A 11 -1.62 2.25 16.13
C GLN A 11 -0.72 1.58 17.17
N GLY A 12 -0.15 2.39 18.06
CA GLY A 12 0.55 1.85 19.23
C GLY A 12 -0.38 0.87 19.95
N THR A 13 0.05 -0.37 20.09
CA THR A 13 -0.67 -1.36 20.87
C THR A 13 -0.56 -0.97 22.35
N ASN A 14 -1.48 -1.44 23.19
CA ASN A 14 -1.43 -1.23 24.64
C ASN A 14 -0.16 -1.83 25.31
N ASN A 15 0.70 -2.51 24.55
CA ASN A 15 1.93 -3.17 25.03
C ASN A 15 3.22 -2.33 24.87
N GLY A 16 3.12 -1.08 24.40
CA GLY A 16 4.30 -0.22 24.25
C GLY A 16 5.15 -0.53 23.01
N ASP A 17 4.57 -1.19 22.01
CA ASP A 17 5.21 -1.41 20.72
C ASP A 17 5.48 -0.06 20.03
N VAL A 18 6.66 0.04 19.42
CA VAL A 18 7.14 1.23 18.71
C VAL A 18 7.45 0.89 17.27
N ILE A 19 7.06 1.77 16.35
CA ILE A 19 7.27 1.60 14.92
C ILE A 19 8.30 2.62 14.44
N TYR A 20 9.25 2.16 13.64
CA TYR A 20 10.26 3.00 13.02
C TYR A 20 10.24 2.85 11.50
N TYR A 21 10.44 3.96 10.80
CA TYR A 21 10.79 3.97 9.39
C TYR A 21 12.31 3.99 9.23
N TYR A 22 12.82 3.10 8.39
CA TYR A 22 14.22 3.09 7.99
C TYR A 22 14.34 2.64 6.53
N GLY A 23 15.29 3.21 5.80
CA GLY A 23 15.46 2.97 4.38
C GLY A 23 16.93 3.01 3.95
N ASN A 24 17.21 2.55 2.74
CA ASN A 24 18.55 2.61 2.14
C ASN A 24 18.93 4.01 1.61
N LYS A 25 18.01 4.98 1.74
CA LYS A 25 18.18 6.39 1.43
C LYS A 25 17.51 7.20 2.53
N GLY A 26 17.94 8.45 2.71
CA GLY A 26 17.43 9.35 3.75
C GLY A 26 18.39 9.40 4.93
N ASP A 27 17.85 9.68 6.11
CA ASP A 27 18.63 9.77 7.33
C ASP A 27 19.15 8.39 7.77
N PRO A 28 20.38 8.32 8.31
CA PRO A 28 20.99 7.07 8.76
C PRO A 28 20.37 6.53 10.06
N GLU A 29 19.64 7.37 10.79
CA GLU A 29 18.98 6.99 12.04
C GLU A 29 17.52 6.59 11.76
N PRO A 30 17.01 5.49 12.37
CA PRO A 30 15.60 5.13 12.26
C PRO A 30 14.67 6.25 12.75
N LEU A 31 13.68 6.60 11.95
CA LEU A 31 12.69 7.62 12.28
C LEU A 31 11.53 7.01 13.06
N PHE A 32 11.31 7.46 14.29
CA PHE A 32 10.16 7.07 15.10
C PHE A 32 8.84 7.51 14.45
N LEU A 33 7.88 6.58 14.34
CA LEU A 33 6.54 6.84 13.81
C LEU A 33 5.52 6.88 14.94
N ASN A 34 4.76 7.97 15.00
CA ASN A 34 3.59 8.08 15.88
C ASN A 34 2.43 7.24 15.34
N SER A 35 1.39 7.03 16.15
CA SER A 35 0.16 6.42 15.65
C SER A 35 -0.44 7.25 14.49
N GLY A 36 -0.77 6.60 13.38
CA GLY A 36 -1.33 7.26 12.20
C GLY A 36 -1.32 6.39 10.95
N VAL A 37 -1.77 7.00 9.84
CA VAL A 37 -1.76 6.37 8.51
C VAL A 37 -0.49 6.75 7.76
N TYR A 38 0.29 5.75 7.37
CA TYR A 38 1.50 5.90 6.60
C TYR A 38 1.35 5.30 5.21
N GLY A 39 1.95 5.98 4.23
CA GLY A 39 2.05 5.48 2.87
C GLY A 39 3.53 5.30 2.55
N LEU A 40 3.93 4.08 2.18
CA LEU A 40 5.29 3.79 1.71
C LEU A 40 5.28 3.59 0.20
N SER A 41 6.36 4.04 -0.43
CA SER A 41 6.61 3.93 -1.86
C SER A 41 8.11 3.73 -2.12
N ASN A 42 8.56 3.71 -3.37
CA ASN A 42 10.00 3.67 -3.69
C ASN A 42 10.73 5.02 -3.51
N SER A 43 10.13 5.93 -2.77
CA SER A 43 10.74 7.20 -2.41
C SER A 43 10.87 7.30 -0.89
N LEU A 44 11.52 8.36 -0.42
CA LEU A 44 11.60 8.66 1.01
C LEU A 44 10.19 8.80 1.60
N LEU A 45 10.07 8.52 2.90
CA LEU A 45 8.85 8.77 3.64
C LEU A 45 8.35 10.21 3.37
N ASP A 46 7.04 10.37 3.24
CA ASP A 46 6.36 11.64 2.97
C ASP A 46 6.70 12.34 1.65
N THR A 47 7.40 11.66 0.72
CA THR A 47 7.50 12.15 -0.67
C THR A 47 6.07 12.36 -1.21
N PRO A 48 5.72 13.56 -1.70
CA PRO A 48 4.33 13.94 -1.95
C PRO A 48 3.82 13.46 -3.32
N TRP A 49 4.05 12.19 -3.66
CA TRP A 49 3.43 11.58 -4.84
C TRP A 49 1.92 11.62 -4.72
N LYS A 50 1.23 12.18 -5.71
CA LYS A 50 -0.23 12.36 -5.66
C LYS A 50 -0.96 11.04 -5.53
N LYS A 51 -0.47 9.98 -6.19
CA LYS A 51 -1.03 8.64 -6.04
C LYS A 51 -0.94 8.13 -4.60
N LEU A 52 0.14 8.44 -3.90
CA LEU A 52 0.34 8.02 -2.52
C LEU A 52 -0.62 8.78 -1.59
N GLN A 53 -0.74 10.10 -1.76
CA GLN A 53 -1.67 10.92 -0.99
C GLN A 53 -3.13 10.50 -1.23
N TYR A 54 -3.50 10.25 -2.49
CA TYR A 54 -4.82 9.75 -2.86
C TYR A 54 -5.10 8.38 -2.24
N GLY A 55 -4.14 7.45 -2.29
CA GLY A 55 -4.28 6.15 -1.65
C GLY A 55 -4.39 6.23 -0.12
N LYS A 56 -3.63 7.11 0.53
CA LYS A 56 -3.76 7.38 1.98
C LYS A 56 -5.14 7.92 2.32
N GLN A 57 -5.70 8.80 1.47
CA GLN A 57 -7.05 9.33 1.64
C GLN A 57 -8.10 8.23 1.52
N LEU A 58 -8.09 7.45 0.42
CA LEU A 58 -9.00 6.34 0.22
C LEU A 58 -8.91 5.32 1.36
N PHE A 59 -7.69 5.01 1.82
CA PHE A 59 -7.45 4.05 2.89
C PHE A 59 -8.05 4.56 4.20
N SER A 60 -7.78 5.82 4.53
CA SER A 60 -8.36 6.46 5.72
C SER A 60 -9.89 6.46 5.67
N ASP A 61 -10.48 6.63 4.49
CA ASP A 61 -11.93 6.57 4.32
C ASP A 61 -12.47 5.15 4.50
N VAL A 62 -11.81 4.11 3.96
CA VAL A 62 -12.17 2.71 4.22
C VAL A 62 -12.12 2.41 5.72
N ILE A 63 -11.06 2.82 6.43
CA ILE A 63 -10.93 2.61 7.88
C ILE A 63 -12.00 3.36 8.68
N LYS A 64 -12.35 4.60 8.32
CA LYS A 64 -13.43 5.34 9.01
C LYS A 64 -14.78 4.63 8.92
N HIS A 65 -15.07 4.00 7.78
CA HIS A 65 -16.32 3.28 7.57
C HIS A 65 -16.25 1.81 8.02
N SER A 66 -15.08 1.32 8.45
CA SER A 66 -14.89 -0.10 8.79
C SER A 66 -15.56 -0.52 10.08
N GLN A 67 -15.95 0.41 10.96
CA GLN A 67 -16.60 0.09 12.24
C GLN A 67 -17.90 -0.72 12.07
N ASN A 68 -18.53 -0.65 10.90
CA ASN A 68 -19.76 -1.36 10.58
C ASN A 68 -19.55 -2.57 9.65
N LEU A 69 -18.31 -2.85 9.26
CA LEU A 69 -17.99 -3.91 8.30
C LEU A 69 -17.57 -5.19 9.02
N GLN A 70 -17.96 -6.33 8.45
CA GLN A 70 -17.32 -7.59 8.81
C GLN A 70 -15.86 -7.60 8.31
N LYS A 71 -15.01 -8.42 8.92
CA LYS A 71 -13.57 -8.49 8.58
C LYS A 71 -13.36 -8.79 7.09
N GLU A 72 -14.15 -9.69 6.53
CA GLU A 72 -14.11 -10.07 5.13
C GLU A 72 -14.46 -8.90 4.20
N ASP A 73 -15.48 -8.11 4.54
CA ASP A 73 -15.89 -6.94 3.76
C ASP A 73 -14.81 -5.84 3.79
N LEU A 74 -14.19 -5.63 4.95
CA LEU A 74 -13.04 -4.72 5.08
C LEU A 74 -11.89 -5.16 4.17
N VAL A 75 -11.55 -6.46 4.15
CA VAL A 75 -10.52 -6.99 3.24
C VAL A 75 -10.89 -6.74 1.78
N GLN A 76 -12.15 -6.93 1.38
CA GLN A 76 -12.58 -6.67 0.01
C GLN A 76 -12.49 -5.20 -0.37
N GLU A 77 -12.90 -4.27 0.50
CA GLU A 77 -12.78 -2.83 0.24
C GLU A 77 -11.31 -2.39 0.15
N LEU A 78 -10.42 -2.94 0.99
CA LEU A 78 -8.98 -2.69 0.90
C LEU A 78 -8.36 -3.25 -0.40
N ILE A 79 -8.73 -4.47 -0.82
CA ILE A 79 -8.29 -5.03 -2.10
C ILE A 79 -8.79 -4.21 -3.28
N LYS A 80 -10.05 -3.73 -3.23
CA LYS A 80 -10.64 -2.85 -4.24
C LYS A 80 -9.90 -1.53 -4.35
N LEU A 81 -9.57 -0.90 -3.22
CA LEU A 81 -8.71 0.28 -3.16
C LEU A 81 -7.36 0.01 -3.85
N LEU A 82 -6.69 -1.09 -3.49
CA LEU A 82 -5.39 -1.45 -4.07
C LEU A 82 -5.45 -1.79 -5.57
N ASN A 83 -6.66 -2.05 -6.11
CA ASN A 83 -6.91 -2.27 -7.53
C ASN A 83 -7.34 -1.00 -8.29
N ASN A 84 -7.41 0.15 -7.63
CA ASN A 84 -7.73 1.43 -8.28
C ASN A 84 -6.68 1.78 -9.35
N GLN A 85 -7.15 2.03 -10.57
CA GLN A 85 -6.31 2.36 -11.73
C GLN A 85 -6.39 3.83 -12.13
N ASP A 86 -7.00 4.68 -11.30
CA ASP A 86 -7.23 6.10 -11.59
C ASP A 86 -5.91 6.87 -11.41
N PRO A 87 -5.34 7.41 -12.50
CA PRO A 87 -4.06 8.08 -12.41
C PRO A 87 -4.18 9.46 -11.78
N GLN A 88 -3.32 9.72 -10.83
CA GLN A 88 -3.30 10.98 -10.09
C GLN A 88 -2.30 11.94 -10.73
N LEU A 89 -2.76 12.66 -11.76
CA LEU A 89 -1.94 13.60 -12.54
C LEU A 89 -2.44 15.05 -12.43
N PRO A 90 -1.60 16.06 -12.72
CA PRO A 90 -0.14 15.96 -12.92
C PRO A 90 0.58 15.58 -11.62
N ASP A 91 1.74 14.93 -11.65
CA ASP A 91 2.49 14.57 -10.42
C ASP A 91 3.94 15.08 -10.51
N PRO A 92 4.19 16.36 -10.18
CA PRO A 92 5.50 16.98 -10.35
C PRO A 92 6.62 16.27 -9.59
N ALA A 93 6.34 15.72 -8.40
CA ALA A 93 7.32 15.01 -7.59
C ALA A 93 7.72 13.67 -8.23
N MET A 94 6.77 13.01 -8.91
CA MET A 94 7.03 11.79 -9.66
C MET A 94 7.76 12.07 -10.98
N GLU A 95 7.39 13.16 -11.66
CA GLU A 95 8.06 13.63 -12.87
C GLU A 95 9.53 14.00 -12.60
N ASP A 96 9.80 14.75 -11.54
CA ASP A 96 11.16 15.14 -11.14
C ASP A 96 12.03 13.93 -10.77
N GLN A 97 11.49 12.97 -10.01
CA GLN A 97 12.22 11.75 -9.64
C GLN A 97 12.43 10.80 -10.83
N GLY A 98 11.40 10.64 -11.67
CA GLY A 98 11.38 9.68 -12.77
C GLY A 98 12.06 10.17 -14.05
N LYS A 99 12.18 11.50 -14.23
CA LYS A 99 12.70 12.18 -15.42
C LYS A 99 12.17 11.52 -16.71
N ASP A 100 12.99 11.48 -17.75
CA ASP A 100 12.64 10.93 -19.06
C ASP A 100 12.24 9.45 -19.05
N TYR A 101 12.62 8.70 -18.02
CA TYR A 101 12.30 7.28 -17.93
C TYR A 101 10.81 7.04 -17.64
N VAL A 102 10.19 7.84 -16.76
CA VAL A 102 8.80 7.62 -16.33
C VAL A 102 7.79 8.29 -17.27
N LEU A 103 8.18 9.38 -17.96
CA LEU A 103 7.29 10.15 -18.84
C LEU A 103 6.46 9.29 -19.84
N PRO A 104 7.03 8.27 -20.54
CA PRO A 104 6.28 7.50 -21.54
C PRO A 104 5.11 6.68 -20.98
N PHE A 105 5.11 6.41 -19.68
CA PHE A 105 4.09 5.60 -19.00
C PHE A 105 3.57 6.25 -17.71
N LEU A 106 3.80 7.56 -17.54
CA LEU A 106 3.42 8.32 -16.35
C LEU A 106 1.91 8.22 -16.06
N ASN A 107 1.08 8.22 -17.11
CA ASN A 107 -0.38 8.06 -17.03
C ASN A 107 -0.84 6.73 -16.42
N LYS A 108 0.00 5.70 -16.39
CA LYS A 108 -0.29 4.40 -15.77
C LYS A 108 0.48 4.25 -14.47
N TYR A 109 1.68 4.82 -14.40
CA TYR A 109 2.53 4.80 -13.23
C TYR A 109 2.00 5.65 -12.07
N ALA A 110 1.19 6.67 -12.38
CA ALA A 110 0.52 7.55 -11.40
C ALA A 110 -0.77 6.95 -10.80
N ALA A 111 -1.10 5.69 -11.08
CA ALA A 111 -2.20 4.97 -10.43
C ALA A 111 -1.72 4.12 -9.24
N LEU A 112 -2.64 3.75 -8.33
CA LEU A 112 -2.33 2.80 -7.25
C LEU A 112 -2.00 1.41 -7.82
N CYS A 113 -2.82 0.93 -8.75
CA CYS A 113 -2.66 -0.32 -9.46
C CYS A 113 -2.04 -0.07 -10.83
N VAL A 114 -0.72 -0.23 -10.95
CA VAL A 114 -0.02 0.08 -12.20
C VAL A 114 -0.29 -1.03 -13.23
N ARG A 115 -0.68 -0.62 -14.44
CA ARG A 115 -0.95 -1.52 -15.57
C ARG A 115 -0.31 -0.99 -16.85
N CYS A 116 0.89 -1.47 -17.16
CA CYS A 116 1.61 -1.16 -18.40
C CYS A 116 1.95 -2.45 -19.17
N PRO A 117 2.12 -2.39 -20.49
CA PRO A 117 2.75 -3.48 -21.24
C PRO A 117 4.13 -3.81 -20.63
N GLY A 118 4.35 -5.07 -20.26
CA GLY A 118 5.62 -5.54 -19.68
C GLY A 118 5.90 -5.14 -18.22
N TYR A 119 5.03 -4.35 -17.57
CA TYR A 119 5.27 -3.90 -16.20
C TYR A 119 3.97 -3.53 -15.46
N GLY A 120 3.80 -3.96 -14.21
CA GLY A 120 2.63 -3.59 -13.40
C GLY A 120 2.50 -4.36 -12.09
N THR A 121 1.48 -4.02 -11.31
CA THR A 121 1.19 -4.63 -10.01
C THR A 121 0.76 -6.09 -10.19
N ARG A 122 1.54 -7.04 -9.67
CA ARG A 122 1.23 -8.49 -9.79
C ARG A 122 0.46 -9.07 -8.60
N ALA A 123 0.48 -8.38 -7.47
CA ALA A 123 -0.18 -8.81 -6.25
C ALA A 123 -0.72 -7.61 -5.47
N ASN A 124 -1.81 -7.84 -4.74
CA ASN A 124 -2.33 -6.95 -3.71
C ASN A 124 -2.46 -7.76 -2.42
N THR A 125 -1.88 -7.25 -1.34
CA THR A 125 -1.81 -7.95 -0.07
C THR A 125 -2.42 -7.07 1.02
N VAL A 126 -3.32 -7.65 1.80
CA VAL A 126 -3.93 -7.05 2.99
C VAL A 126 -3.56 -7.91 4.18
N ILE A 127 -2.98 -7.29 5.19
CA ILE A 127 -2.62 -7.93 6.45
C ILE A 127 -3.37 -7.19 7.55
N LEU A 128 -4.23 -7.90 8.27
CA LEU A 128 -4.90 -7.40 9.46
C LEU A 128 -4.31 -8.09 10.67
N VAL A 129 -3.89 -7.33 11.67
CA VAL A 129 -3.39 -7.83 12.95
C VAL A 129 -4.23 -7.19 14.05
N ASP A 130 -4.85 -8.00 14.91
CA ASP A 130 -5.59 -7.49 16.07
C ASP A 130 -4.73 -7.40 17.33
N GLY A 131 -5.29 -6.81 18.38
CA GLY A 131 -4.59 -6.59 19.65
C GLY A 131 -4.23 -7.88 20.40
N GLU A 132 -4.78 -9.02 20.01
CA GLU A 132 -4.41 -10.34 20.55
C GLU A 132 -3.34 -11.03 19.70
N GLY A 133 -2.91 -10.41 18.59
CA GLY A 133 -1.89 -10.95 17.69
C GLY A 133 -2.44 -11.93 16.65
N HIS A 134 -3.76 -12.01 16.46
CA HIS A 134 -4.32 -12.81 15.37
C HIS A 134 -4.11 -12.09 14.04
N VAL A 135 -3.52 -12.80 13.08
CA VAL A 135 -3.23 -12.29 11.75
C VAL A 135 -4.20 -12.86 10.75
N THR A 136 -4.74 -12.00 9.88
CA THR A 136 -5.43 -12.37 8.65
C THR A 136 -4.63 -11.83 7.48
N PHE A 137 -3.97 -12.72 6.74
CA PHE A 137 -3.22 -12.40 5.53
C PHE A 137 -4.08 -12.77 4.33
N THR A 138 -4.46 -11.80 3.51
CA THR A 138 -5.13 -12.04 2.22
C THR A 138 -4.31 -11.47 1.09
N GLU A 139 -3.98 -12.30 0.11
CA GLU A 139 -3.29 -11.88 -1.09
C GLU A 139 -4.08 -12.25 -2.34
N ARG A 140 -4.27 -11.27 -3.22
CA ARG A 140 -4.76 -11.44 -4.59
C ARG A 140 -3.57 -11.33 -5.54
N THR A 141 -3.21 -12.41 -6.21
CA THR A 141 -2.01 -12.52 -7.04
C THR A 141 -2.30 -13.01 -8.46
N MET A 142 -1.55 -12.53 -9.45
CA MET A 142 -1.62 -13.00 -10.84
C MET A 142 -1.08 -14.43 -10.94
N LEU A 143 -1.83 -15.32 -11.58
CA LEU A 143 -1.42 -16.72 -11.76
C LEU A 143 -0.28 -16.88 -12.77
N ASN A 144 -0.25 -16.03 -13.80
CA ASN A 144 0.77 -16.03 -14.84
C ASN A 144 0.87 -14.61 -15.45
N ALA A 145 1.29 -14.47 -16.70
CA ALA A 145 1.38 -13.16 -17.36
C ALA A 145 0.02 -12.62 -17.86
N ASP A 146 -1.03 -13.45 -17.84
CA ASP A 146 -2.41 -13.07 -18.19
C ASP A 146 -3.02 -12.21 -17.07
N ILE A 147 -3.31 -10.96 -17.40
CA ILE A 147 -3.88 -9.96 -16.49
C ILE A 147 -5.32 -10.25 -16.09
N THR A 148 -5.96 -11.27 -16.66
CA THR A 148 -7.32 -11.68 -16.32
C THR A 148 -7.35 -12.84 -15.31
N GLN A 149 -6.22 -13.52 -15.10
CA GLN A 149 -6.15 -14.70 -14.25
C GLN A 149 -5.56 -14.38 -12.88
N TRP A 150 -6.43 -14.42 -11.86
CA TRP A 150 -6.08 -14.08 -10.49
C TRP A 150 -6.48 -15.19 -9.53
N LYS A 151 -5.69 -15.33 -8.48
CA LYS A 151 -6.02 -16.17 -7.32
C LYS A 151 -6.02 -15.29 -6.08
N THR A 152 -7.06 -15.41 -5.28
CA THR A 152 -7.09 -14.86 -3.91
C THR A 152 -6.85 -16.00 -2.93
N SER A 153 -5.94 -15.83 -1.99
CA SER A 153 -5.66 -16.79 -0.91
C SER A 153 -5.66 -16.05 0.41
N THR A 154 -6.29 -16.66 1.42
CA THR A 154 -6.35 -16.12 2.78
C THR A 154 -5.79 -17.14 3.75
N TYR A 155 -4.93 -16.66 4.65
CA TYR A 155 -4.30 -17.43 5.71
C TYR A 155 -4.55 -16.73 7.04
N GLN A 156 -4.84 -17.52 8.06
CA GLN A 156 -5.05 -17.06 9.42
C GLN A 156 -4.07 -17.78 10.35
N PHE A 157 -3.37 -17.01 11.16
CA PHE A 157 -2.36 -17.54 12.09
C PHE A 157 -2.17 -16.58 13.27
N GLN A 158 -1.52 -17.09 14.31
CA GLN A 158 -1.21 -16.34 15.52
C GLN A 158 0.25 -15.90 15.51
N LEU A 159 0.54 -14.64 15.84
CA LEU A 159 1.92 -14.22 16.10
C LEU A 159 2.42 -14.89 17.39
N GLN A 160 3.62 -15.46 17.33
CA GLN A 160 4.34 -15.86 18.53
C GLN A 160 4.95 -14.60 19.12
N ILE A 161 4.39 -14.15 20.23
CA ILE A 161 4.86 -12.99 21.02
C ILE A 161 5.70 -13.51 22.18
#